data_AF-A0A928SBZ6-F1
#
_entry.id   AF-A0A928SBZ6-F1
#
_cell.length_a   1.000
_cell.length_b   1.000
_cell.length_c   1.000
_cell.angle_alpha   90.00
_cell.angle_beta   90.00
_cell.angle_gamma   90.00
#
_symmetry.space_group_name_H-M   'P 1'
#
loop_
_entity.id
_entity.type
_entity.pdbx_description
1 polymer ?
#
loop_
_entity_poly.entity_id
_entity_poly.type
_entity_poly.pdbx_seq_one_letter_code
_entity_poly.pdbx_strand_id
1 'polypeptide(L)'
;MLKREFTVAGEYRYNQSGPIRWIISHLARYPLFLSGFILAILISNGLFALTPRLTGLAFDEILQTAPDRGRLLTITLLVLGVVLVQVLIYLAASLSIEVLAQRLERDARDELNNTYFRHQSLDYNLPEAILS
;
A
#
# COMPACT_ATOMS: atom_id res chain seq x y z
N MET A 1 17.86 15.68 -39.35
CA MET A 1 18.94 15.37 -38.39
C MET A 1 18.85 16.32 -37.21
N LEU A 2 18.61 15.82 -36.00
CA LEU A 2 18.61 16.63 -34.77
C LEU A 2 19.47 15.89 -33.73
N LYS A 3 20.62 16.49 -33.41
CA LYS A 3 21.57 16.05 -32.37
C LYS A 3 20.89 16.04 -31.01
N ARG A 4 20.89 14.87 -30.35
CA ARG A 4 20.68 14.74 -28.89
C ARG A 4 22.05 14.51 -28.23
N GLU A 5 22.75 15.60 -27.94
CA GLU A 5 24.02 15.61 -27.20
C GLU A 5 23.75 15.86 -25.71
N PHE A 6 23.05 14.94 -25.02
CA PHE A 6 23.12 14.81 -23.56
C PHE A 6 22.79 13.36 -23.21
N THR A 7 23.79 12.48 -23.35
CA THR A 7 23.75 11.13 -22.79
C THR A 7 24.05 11.24 -21.29
N VAL A 8 23.00 11.28 -20.47
CA VAL A 8 23.16 11.06 -19.03
C VAL A 8 23.56 9.60 -18.84
N ALA A 9 24.84 9.37 -18.53
CA ALA A 9 25.34 8.08 -18.08
C ALA A 9 24.65 7.74 -16.75
N GLY A 10 23.64 6.87 -16.83
CA GLY A 10 22.87 6.44 -15.65
C GLY A 10 21.35 6.31 -15.86
N GLU A 11 20.84 6.23 -17.09
CA GLU A 11 19.46 5.77 -17.30
C GLU A 11 19.32 4.31 -16.87
N TYR A 12 19.10 4.10 -15.57
CA TYR A 12 18.53 2.87 -15.09
C TYR A 12 17.10 2.82 -15.63
N ARG A 13 16.91 2.04 -16.70
CA ARG A 13 15.59 1.70 -17.24
C ARG A 13 14.76 1.13 -16.10
N TYR A 14 13.93 1.99 -15.50
CA TYR A 14 12.85 1.53 -14.67
C TYR A 14 11.97 0.66 -15.56
N ASN A 15 12.06 -0.64 -15.36
CA ASN A 15 11.06 -1.56 -15.84
C ASN A 15 9.77 -1.22 -15.05
N GLN A 16 8.86 -0.54 -15.74
CA GLN A 16 7.58 -0.03 -15.25
C GLN A 16 6.46 -1.08 -15.37
N SER A 17 6.79 -2.37 -15.38
CA SER A 17 5.79 -3.45 -15.51
C SER A 17 5.00 -3.73 -14.21
N GLY A 18 4.74 -2.73 -13.37
CA GLY A 18 3.76 -2.89 -12.29
C GLY A 18 3.72 -1.81 -11.20
N PRO A 19 2.53 -1.47 -10.67
CA PRO A 19 2.32 -0.45 -9.63
C PRO A 19 2.96 -0.77 -8.27
N ILE A 20 3.17 -2.06 -7.95
CA ILE A 20 3.98 -2.50 -6.81
C ILE A 20 5.43 -2.03 -6.96
N ARG A 21 5.97 -2.10 -8.18
CA ARG A 21 7.33 -1.67 -8.51
C ARG A 21 7.47 -0.15 -8.47
N TRP A 22 6.39 0.61 -8.69
CA TRP A 22 6.32 2.06 -8.48
C TRP A 22 6.28 2.46 -7.00
N ILE A 23 5.52 1.74 -6.16
CA ILE A 23 5.52 1.93 -4.69
C ILE A 23 6.90 1.56 -4.12
N ILE A 24 7.46 0.41 -4.52
CA ILE A 24 8.82 -0.01 -4.13
C ILE A 24 9.86 1.00 -4.64
N SER A 25 9.67 1.59 -5.82
CA SER A 25 10.58 2.64 -6.33
C SER A 25 10.53 3.94 -5.54
N HIS A 26 9.35 4.31 -5.02
CA HIS A 26 9.20 5.46 -4.13
C HIS A 26 9.78 5.17 -2.73
N LEU A 27 9.67 3.93 -2.26
CA LEU A 27 10.18 3.47 -0.97
C LEU A 27 11.71 3.23 -0.97
N ALA A 28 12.29 2.82 -2.10
CA ALA A 28 13.72 2.53 -2.26
C ALA A 28 14.58 3.77 -2.55
N ARG A 29 13.96 4.93 -2.81
CA ARG A 29 14.67 6.19 -3.13
C ARG A 29 15.15 6.94 -1.87
N TYR A 30 14.71 6.53 -0.69
CA TYR A 30 15.11 7.12 0.60
C TYR A 30 15.23 6.02 1.68
N PRO A 31 16.43 5.74 2.23
CA PRO A 31 16.56 4.80 3.34
C PRO A 31 15.68 5.18 4.56
N LEU A 32 15.34 6.47 4.72
CA LEU A 32 14.37 6.96 5.69
C LEU A 32 12.94 6.41 5.52
N PHE A 33 12.51 6.16 4.28
CA PHE A 33 11.15 5.66 4.00
C PHE A 33 11.03 4.17 4.28
N LEU A 34 12.06 3.38 3.95
CA LEU A 34 12.11 1.98 4.33
C LEU A 34 12.19 1.84 5.87
N SER A 35 13.00 2.66 6.54
CA SER A 35 12.98 2.72 8.00
C SER A 35 11.63 3.18 8.55
N GLY A 36 10.96 4.14 7.89
CA GLY A 36 9.63 4.62 8.27
C GLY A 36 8.56 3.55 8.13
N PHE A 37 8.63 2.72 7.08
CA PHE A 37 7.72 1.59 6.88
C PHE A 37 7.93 0.49 7.92
N ILE A 38 9.18 0.11 8.18
CA ILE A 38 9.53 -0.84 9.25
C ILE A 38 9.07 -0.28 10.60
N LEU A 39 9.32 1.01 10.86
CA LEU A 39 8.88 1.68 12.08
C LEU A 39 7.35 1.67 12.19
N ALA A 40 6.61 1.92 11.11
CA ALA A 40 5.16 1.87 11.10
C ALA A 40 4.64 0.46 11.43
N ILE A 41 5.25 -0.60 10.85
CA ILE A 41 4.92 -1.98 11.19
C ILE A 41 5.18 -2.26 12.66
N LEU A 42 6.36 -1.86 13.18
CA LEU A 42 6.71 -2.06 14.58
C LEU A 42 5.76 -1.33 15.52
N ILE A 43 5.41 -0.07 15.19
CA ILE A 43 4.44 0.73 15.94
C ILE A 43 3.07 0.03 15.93
N SER A 44 2.57 -0.41 14.78
CA SER A 44 1.28 -1.11 14.69
C SER A 44 1.25 -2.38 15.54
N ASN A 45 2.30 -3.20 15.46
CA ASN A 45 2.40 -4.41 16.27
C ASN A 45 2.49 -4.10 17.78
N GLY A 46 3.25 -3.07 18.14
CA GLY A 46 3.34 -2.59 19.52
C GLY A 46 1.99 -2.10 20.06
N LEU A 47 1.25 -1.31 19.28
CA LEU A 47 -0.10 -0.84 19.63
C LEU A 47 -1.10 -2.01 19.79
N PHE A 48 -0.99 -3.02 18.93
CA PHE A 48 -1.78 -4.25 19.06
C PHE A 48 -1.51 -4.96 20.38
N ALA A 49 -0.24 -5.11 20.77
CA ALA A 49 0.15 -5.73 22.03
C ALA A 49 -0.21 -4.87 23.26
N LEU A 50 -0.23 -3.54 23.12
CA LEU A 50 -0.60 -2.63 24.21
C LEU A 50 -2.09 -2.63 24.52
N THR A 51 -2.95 -2.91 23.54
CA THR A 51 -4.41 -2.82 23.70
C THR A 51 -4.92 -3.80 24.78
N PRO A 52 -4.62 -5.11 24.76
CA PRO A 52 -5.02 -6.03 25.83
C PRO A 52 -4.43 -5.67 27.20
N ARG A 53 -3.20 -5.14 27.22
CA ARG A 53 -2.52 -4.73 28.46
C ARG A 53 -3.23 -3.56 29.13
N LEU A 54 -3.58 -2.52 28.37
CA LEU A 54 -4.33 -1.37 28.89
C LEU A 54 -5.72 -1.78 29.36
N THR A 55 -6.38 -2.68 28.64
CA THR A 55 -7.66 -3.26 29.05
C THR A 55 -7.53 -4.01 30.39
N GLY A 56 -6.49 -4.83 30.56
CA GLY A 56 -6.22 -5.52 31.83
C GLY A 56 -6.03 -4.53 32.99
N LEU A 57 -5.21 -3.49 32.81
CA LEU A 57 -5.01 -2.45 33.81
C LEU A 57 -6.30 -1.71 34.18
N ALA A 58 -7.21 -1.50 33.22
CA ALA A 58 -8.51 -0.92 33.51
C ALA A 58 -9.37 -1.85 34.37
N PHE A 59 -9.40 -3.15 34.07
CA PHE A 59 -10.14 -4.13 34.87
C PHE A 59 -9.56 -4.26 36.28
N ASP A 60 -8.23 -4.32 36.42
CA ASP A 60 -7.55 -4.36 37.72
C ASP A 60 -7.89 -3.14 38.58
N GLU A 61 -8.06 -1.97 37.97
CA GLU A 61 -8.43 -0.73 38.67
C GLU A 61 -9.89 -0.73 39.12
N ILE A 62 -10.80 -1.26 38.30
CA ILE A 62 -12.25 -1.35 38.64
C ILE A 62 -12.49 -2.36 39.77
N LEU A 63 -11.65 -3.40 39.89
CA LEU A 63 -11.77 -4.43 40.92
C LEU A 63 -11.21 -4.01 42.29
N GLN A 64 -10.55 -2.86 42.39
CA GLN A 64 -10.04 -2.35 43.67
C GLN A 64 -11.19 -1.91 44.60
N THR A 65 -10.96 -2.05 45.91
CA THR A 65 -11.95 -1.71 46.95
C THR A 65 -12.32 -0.21 46.95
N ALA A 66 -11.42 0.66 46.48
CA ALA A 66 -11.67 2.09 46.26
C ALA A 66 -11.03 2.53 44.93
N PRO A 67 -11.76 2.41 43.80
CA PRO A 67 -11.22 2.70 42.47
C PRO A 67 -10.83 4.18 42.31
N ASP A 68 -9.64 4.46 41.76
CA ASP A 68 -9.24 5.82 41.42
C ASP A 68 -9.82 6.23 40.07
N ARG A 69 -10.80 7.14 40.10
CA ARG A 69 -11.44 7.70 38.90
C ARG A 69 -10.44 8.42 37.99
N GLY A 70 -9.41 9.07 38.55
CA GLY A 70 -8.39 9.77 37.77
C GLY A 70 -7.51 8.78 36.98
N ARG A 71 -7.16 7.65 37.61
CA ARG A 71 -6.42 6.58 36.96
C ARG A 71 -7.24 5.90 35.86
N LEU A 72 -8.53 5.65 36.10
CA LEU A 72 -9.44 5.13 35.07
C LEU A 72 -9.54 6.05 33.86
N LEU A 73 -9.77 7.36 34.07
CA LEU A 73 -9.80 8.34 32.98
C LEU A 73 -8.48 8.34 32.18
N THR A 74 -7.35 8.24 32.86
CA THR A 74 -6.03 8.17 32.21
C THR A 74 -5.92 6.92 31.33
N ILE A 75 -6.30 5.75 31.83
CA ILE A 75 -6.26 4.50 31.05
C ILE A 75 -7.21 4.58 29.86
N THR A 76 -8.42 5.12 30.03
CA THR A 76 -9.38 5.31 28.93
C THR A 76 -8.82 6.23 27.84
N LEU A 77 -8.21 7.36 28.20
CA LEU A 77 -7.59 8.28 27.24
C LEU A 77 -6.41 7.63 26.50
N LEU A 78 -5.61 6.81 27.19
CA LEU A 78 -4.52 6.05 26.56
C LEU A 78 -5.06 5.04 25.55
N VAL A 79 -6.10 4.28 25.89
CA VAL A 79 -6.75 3.34 24.96
C VAL A 79 -7.32 4.09 23.75
N LEU A 80 -8.01 5.21 23.98
CA LEU A 80 -8.54 6.04 22.90
C LEU A 80 -7.42 6.50 21.95
N GLY A 81 -6.32 7.01 22.49
CA GLY A 81 -5.16 7.41 21.69
C GLY A 81 -4.57 6.26 20.88
N VAL A 82 -4.40 5.08 21.49
CA VAL A 82 -3.90 3.87 20.83
C VAL A 82 -4.83 3.44 19.68
N VAL A 83 -6.15 3.46 19.87
CA VAL A 83 -7.12 3.10 18.83
C VAL A 83 -7.13 4.12 17.70
N LEU A 84 -7.08 5.42 17.99
CA LEU A 84 -7.04 6.45 16.95
C LEU A 84 -5.82 6.30 16.04
N VAL A 85 -4.64 6.06 16.61
CA VAL A 85 -3.42 5.83 15.83
C VAL A 85 -3.55 4.57 14.97
N GLN A 86 -4.12 3.48 15.51
CA GLN A 86 -4.37 2.27 14.73
C GLN A 86 -5.28 2.55 13.53
N VAL A 87 -6.41 3.25 13.75
CA VAL A 87 -7.36 3.59 12.68
C VAL A 87 -6.69 4.39 11.57
N LEU A 88 -5.86 5.39 11.91
CA LEU A 88 -5.13 6.17 10.92
C LEU A 88 -4.19 5.30 10.06
N ILE A 89 -3.46 4.38 10.69
CA ILE A 89 -2.57 3.46 9.97
C ILE A 89 -3.38 2.53 9.04
N TYR A 90 -4.50 2.00 9.53
CA TYR A 90 -5.37 1.14 8.73
C TYR A 90 -5.98 1.85 7.52
N LEU A 91 -6.42 3.11 7.69
CA LEU A 91 -6.96 3.91 6.58
C LEU A 91 -5.91 4.20 5.52
N ALA A 92 -4.69 4.56 5.93
CA ALA A 92 -3.59 4.76 4.99
C ALA A 92 -3.28 3.48 4.19
N ALA A 93 -3.31 2.33 4.86
CA ALA A 93 -3.12 1.03 4.23
C ALA A 93 -4.26 0.70 3.25
N SER A 94 -5.52 0.90 3.63
CA SER A 94 -6.68 0.57 2.79
C SER A 94 -6.72 1.42 1.51
N LEU A 95 -6.46 2.73 1.61
CA LEU A 95 -6.39 3.61 0.44
C LEU A 95 -5.25 3.22 -0.51
N SER A 96 -4.11 2.80 0.05
CA SER A 96 -2.98 2.34 -0.75
C SER A 96 -3.32 1.07 -1.54
N ILE A 97 -4.04 0.13 -0.91
CA ILE A 97 -4.52 -1.10 -1.55
C ILE A 97 -5.54 -0.78 -2.64
N GLU A 98 -6.47 0.14 -2.40
CA GLU A 98 -7.49 0.52 -3.37
C GLU A 98 -6.88 1.14 -4.63
N VAL A 99 -5.95 2.08 -4.47
CA VAL A 99 -5.21 2.68 -5.60
C VAL A 99 -4.43 1.61 -6.37
N LEU A 100 -3.86 0.64 -5.67
CA LEU A 100 -3.15 -0.46 -6.29
C LEU A 100 -4.10 -1.36 -7.10
N ALA A 101 -5.26 -1.69 -6.55
CA ALA A 101 -6.28 -2.51 -7.19
C ALA A 101 -6.80 -1.85 -8.46
N GLN A 102 -7.09 -0.55 -8.43
CA GLN A 102 -7.57 0.19 -9.62
C GLN A 102 -6.54 0.22 -10.75
N ARG A 103 -5.24 0.33 -10.40
CA ARG A 103 -4.16 0.29 -11.40
C ARG A 103 -4.04 -1.11 -12.01
N LEU A 104 -4.07 -2.15 -11.18
CA LEU A 104 -4.04 -3.53 -11.63
C LEU A 104 -5.23 -3.86 -12.55
N GLU A 105 -6.43 -3.41 -12.18
CA GLU A 105 -7.63 -3.58 -12.99
C GLU A 105 -7.49 -2.87 -14.34
N ARG A 106 -6.94 -1.65 -14.35
CA ARG A 106 -6.67 -0.92 -15.58
C ARG A 106 -5.67 -1.66 -16.48
N ASP A 107 -4.56 -2.13 -15.93
CA ASP A 107 -3.54 -2.85 -16.70
C ASP A 107 -4.10 -4.14 -17.30
N ALA A 108 -4.90 -4.89 -16.54
CA ALA A 108 -5.56 -6.12 -17.02
C ALA A 108 -6.56 -5.85 -18.16
N ARG A 109 -7.31 -4.75 -18.09
CA ARG A 109 -8.23 -4.32 -19.17
C ARG A 109 -7.46 -3.94 -20.44
N ASP A 110 -6.34 -3.24 -20.30
CA ASP A 110 -5.50 -2.85 -21.43
C ASP A 110 -4.89 -4.09 -22.12
N GLU A 111 -4.45 -5.11 -21.36
CA GLU A 111 -3.96 -6.38 -21.91
C GLU A 111 -5.04 -7.18 -22.66
N LEU A 112 -6.26 -7.24 -22.10
CA LEU A 112 -7.38 -7.93 -22.74
C LEU A 112 -7.77 -7.26 -24.07
N ASN A 113 -7.88 -5.93 -24.07
CA ASN A 113 -8.22 -5.17 -25.27
C ASN A 113 -7.18 -5.38 -26.38
N ASN A 114 -5.89 -5.29 -26.04
CA ASN A 114 -4.82 -5.54 -26.99
C ASN A 114 -4.87 -6.96 -27.56
N THR A 115 -5.21 -7.96 -26.74
CA THR A 115 -5.35 -9.35 -27.17
C THR A 115 -6.54 -9.54 -28.11
N TYR A 116 -7.68 -8.91 -27.81
CA TYR A 116 -8.87 -8.93 -28.67
C TYR A 116 -8.58 -8.33 -30.06
N PHE A 117 -7.99 -7.13 -30.11
CA PHE A 117 -7.63 -6.49 -31.38
C PHE A 117 -6.59 -7.28 -32.18
N ARG A 118 -5.60 -7.87 -31.49
CA ARG A 118 -4.62 -8.74 -32.14
C ARG A 118 -5.28 -9.96 -32.80
N HIS A 119 -6.23 -10.61 -32.12
CA HIS A 119 -6.96 -11.74 -32.69
C HIS A 119 -7.81 -11.33 -33.90
N GLN A 120 -8.58 -10.24 -33.79
CA GLN A 120 -9.41 -9.75 -34.90
C GLN A 120 -8.60 -9.37 -36.14
N SER A 121 -7.39 -8.81 -35.95
CA SER A 121 -6.48 -8.49 -37.06
C SER A 121 -5.91 -9.72 -37.78
N LEU A 122 -5.83 -10.88 -37.09
CA LEU A 122 -5.40 -12.14 -37.71
C LEU A 122 -6.54 -12.78 -38.53
N ASP A 123 -7.79 -12.63 -38.08
CA ASP A 123 -8.96 -13.16 -38.80
C ASP A 123 -9.34 -12.32 -40.03
N TYR A 124 -9.06 -11.01 -40.02
CA TYR A 124 -9.32 -10.11 -41.17
C TYR A 124 -8.18 -10.11 -42.21
N ASN A 125 -7.04 -10.73 -41.89
CA ASN A 125 -5.86 -10.80 -42.75
C ASN A 125 -5.66 -12.23 -43.30
N LEU A 126 -6.76 -12.98 -43.48
CA LEU A 126 -6.77 -14.16 -44.33
C LEU A 126 -6.36 -13.69 -45.75
N PRO A 127 -5.27 -14.23 -46.32
CA PRO A 127 -4.81 -13.77 -47.60
C PRO A 127 -5.89 -14.07 -48.64
N GLU A 128 -6.18 -13.12 -49.51
CA GLU A 128 -6.90 -13.34 -50.78
C GLU A 128 -6.21 -14.38 -51.69
N ALA A 129 -5.19 -15.09 -51.22
CA ALA A 129 -4.45 -16.14 -51.91
C ALA A 129 -5.16 -17.50 -51.98
N ILE A 130 -6.44 -17.62 -51.58
CA ILE A 130 -7.23 -18.86 -51.76
C ILE A 130 -8.33 -18.69 -52.84
N LEU A 131 -8.48 -17.50 -53.44
CA LEU A 131 -9.51 -17.23 -54.46
C LEU A 131 -8.96 -16.84 -55.85
N SER A 132 -7.74 -17.27 -56.19
CA SER A 132 -7.20 -17.18 -57.57
C SER A 132 -6.78 -18.53 -58.10
#